data_AF-A0A8S4S9E8-F1
#
_entry.id   AF-A0A8S4S9E8-F1
#
_cell.length_a   1.000
_cell.length_b   1.000
_cell.length_c   1.000
_cell.angle_alpha   90.00
_cell.angle_beta   90.00
_cell.angle_gamma   90.00
#
_symmetry.space_group_name_H-M   'P 1'
#
loop_
_entity.id
_entity.type
_entity.pdbx_description
1 polymer ?
#
loop_
_entity_poly.entity_id
_entity_poly.type
_entity_poly.pdbx_seq_one_letter_code
_entity_poly.pdbx_strand_id
1 'polypeptide(L)'
;MGSTINLTCVVQHSPEPPPAIRWTHNDEEINYDSPRGGVSVITEKGEMTTSHLLVQKARAPDSGRYTCAPANANPRSVLVHVLSGEHPAAMQHGGQLRLQYPLSAALLSVIVTLMGC
;
A
#
# COMPACT_ATOMS: atom_id res chain seq x y z
N MET A 1 9.78 5.38 2.52
CA MET A 1 10.72 5.94 1.53
C MET A 1 11.52 4.79 0.93
N GLY A 2 11.99 4.92 -0.31
CA GLY A 2 12.78 3.91 -1.01
C GLY A 2 11.98 2.82 -1.72
N SER A 3 10.68 2.66 -1.41
CA SER A 3 9.75 1.77 -2.10
C SER A 3 9.35 2.31 -3.48
N THR A 4 8.70 1.48 -4.30
CA THR A 4 8.14 1.90 -5.59
C THR A 4 6.67 2.27 -5.43
N ILE A 5 6.26 3.42 -5.93
CA ILE A 5 4.85 3.78 -6.12
C ILE A 5 4.41 3.15 -7.44
N ASN A 6 3.32 2.38 -7.43
CA ASN A 6 2.69 1.84 -8.62
C ASN A 6 1.22 2.27 -8.62
N LEU A 7 0.87 3.18 -9.53
CA LEU A 7 -0.51 3.60 -9.73
C LEU A 7 -1.04 3.02 -11.02
N THR A 8 -2.16 2.33 -10.92
CA THR A 8 -2.85 1.71 -12.06
C THR A 8 -4.12 2.49 -12.37
N CYS A 9 -4.20 3.02 -13.59
CA CYS A 9 -5.40 3.63 -14.14
C CYS A 9 -6.01 2.67 -15.16
N VAL A 10 -7.23 2.20 -14.90
CA VAL A 10 -7.96 1.28 -15.79
C VAL A 10 -9.12 2.04 -16.42
N VAL A 11 -9.14 2.09 -17.75
CA VAL A 11 -10.24 2.67 -18.54
C VAL A 11 -11.10 1.52 -19.05
N GLN A 12 -12.34 1.48 -18.59
CA GLN A 12 -13.34 0.46 -18.93
C GLN A 12 -14.55 1.12 -19.59
N HIS A 13 -15.33 0.34 -20.34
CA HIS A 13 -16.59 0.77 -20.95
C HIS A 13 -16.45 1.98 -21.89
N SER A 14 -15.27 2.18 -22.48
CA SER A 14 -15.04 3.21 -23.49
C SER A 14 -15.42 2.66 -24.88
N PRO A 15 -16.20 3.38 -25.70
CA PRO A 15 -16.52 2.95 -27.06
C PRO A 15 -15.28 2.69 -27.94
N GLU A 16 -14.22 3.47 -27.69
CA GLU A 16 -12.93 3.33 -28.36
C GLU A 16 -11.79 3.41 -27.32
N PRO A 17 -10.68 2.68 -27.48
CA PRO A 17 -9.51 2.83 -26.62
C PRO A 17 -8.96 4.27 -26.62
N PRO A 18 -8.59 4.85 -25.47
CA PRO A 18 -7.98 6.18 -25.42
C PRO A 18 -6.73 6.25 -26.30
N PRO A 19 -6.57 7.28 -27.16
CA PRO A 19 -5.35 7.46 -27.94
C PRO A 19 -4.13 7.69 -27.02
N ALA A 20 -4.34 8.39 -25.90
CA ALA A 20 -3.36 8.64 -24.85
C ALA A 20 -4.02 8.71 -23.46
N ILE A 21 -3.22 8.44 -22.43
CA ILE A 21 -3.55 8.68 -21.01
C ILE A 21 -2.43 9.56 -20.44
N ARG A 22 -2.78 10.75 -19.95
CA ARG A 22 -1.86 11.67 -19.31
C ARG A 22 -1.84 11.46 -17.81
N TRP A 23 -0.66 11.61 -17.19
CA TRP A 23 -0.51 11.60 -15.75
C TRP A 23 -0.04 12.96 -15.25
N THR A 24 -0.65 13.46 -14.18
CA THR A 24 -0.22 14.68 -13.49
C THR A 24 0.06 14.40 -12.01
N HIS A 25 1.00 15.14 -11.44
CA HIS A 25 1.30 15.20 -10.01
C HIS A 25 1.11 16.65 -9.56
N ASN A 26 0.20 16.88 -8.61
CA ASN A 26 -0.17 18.22 -8.14
C ASN A 26 -0.51 19.21 -9.28
N ASP A 27 -1.28 18.74 -10.26
CA ASP A 27 -1.69 19.45 -11.48
C ASP A 27 -0.58 19.76 -12.50
N GLU A 28 0.66 19.35 -12.23
CA GLU A 28 1.75 19.43 -13.19
C GLU A 28 1.91 18.12 -13.95
N GLU A 29 2.11 18.20 -15.25
CA GLU A 29 2.35 17.01 -16.08
C GLU A 29 3.65 16.31 -15.65
N ILE A 30 3.59 14.99 -15.49
CA ILE A 30 4.75 14.21 -15.08
C ILE A 30 5.73 14.11 -16.25
N ASN A 31 6.92 14.67 -16.07
CA ASN A 31 8.01 14.53 -17.01
C ASN A 31 8.81 13.23 -16.76
N TYR A 32 8.76 12.31 -17.73
CA TYR A 32 9.44 11.02 -17.69
C TYR A 32 10.97 11.13 -17.86
N ASP A 33 11.45 12.20 -18.50
CA ASP A 33 12.86 12.53 -18.70
C ASP A 33 13.39 13.49 -17.62
N SER A 34 12.64 13.68 -16.53
CA SER A 34 13.02 14.61 -15.48
C SER A 34 14.32 14.18 -14.76
N PRO A 35 15.13 15.14 -14.25
CA PRO A 35 16.34 14.85 -13.48
C PRO A 35 16.12 13.98 -12.23
N ARG A 36 14.87 13.89 -11.77
CA ARG A 36 14.43 13.00 -10.71
C ARG A 36 14.80 11.53 -11.02
N GLY A 37 14.61 11.11 -12.27
CA GLY A 37 14.80 9.74 -12.73
C GLY A 37 13.84 8.73 -12.09
N GLY A 38 13.83 7.50 -12.63
CA GLY A 38 13.06 6.39 -12.07
C GLY A 38 11.54 6.56 -12.18
N VAL A 39 11.07 7.37 -13.12
CA VAL A 39 9.65 7.50 -13.46
C VAL A 39 9.43 6.84 -14.81
N SER A 40 8.45 5.94 -14.90
CA SER A 40 8.05 5.36 -16.17
C SER A 40 6.53 5.21 -16.25
N VAL A 41 6.02 5.27 -17.47
CA VAL A 41 4.62 4.98 -17.77
C VAL A 41 4.55 3.85 -18.78
N ILE A 42 3.73 2.85 -18.46
CA ILE A 42 3.45 1.71 -19.33
C ILE A 42 1.96 1.74 -19.63
N THR A 43 1.58 1.75 -20.90
CA THR A 43 0.17 1.73 -21.30
C THR A 43 -0.09 0.51 -22.16
N GLU A 44 -0.99 -0.34 -21.69
CA GLU A 44 -1.45 -1.55 -22.36
C GLU A 44 -2.81 -1.27 -22.97
N LYS A 45 -2.92 -1.42 -24.29
CA LYS A 45 -4.17 -1.25 -25.04
C LYS A 45 -4.76 -2.63 -25.33
N GLY A 46 -6.05 -2.81 -25.04
CA GLY A 46 -6.80 -4.04 -25.30
C GLY A 46 -8.31 -3.78 -25.16
N GLU A 47 -9.08 -4.81 -24.81
CA GLU A 47 -10.51 -4.70 -24.42
C GLU A 47 -10.73 -3.60 -23.36
N MET A 48 -9.79 -3.52 -22.41
CA MET A 48 -9.66 -2.43 -21.46
C MET A 48 -8.27 -1.82 -21.65
N THR A 49 -8.17 -0.49 -21.54
CA THR A 49 -6.88 0.19 -21.58
C THR A 49 -6.37 0.43 -20.17
N THR A 50 -5.18 -0.07 -19.86
CA THR A 50 -4.56 0.06 -18.54
C THR A 50 -3.28 0.86 -18.64
N SER A 51 -3.12 1.87 -17.79
CA SER A 51 -1.90 2.66 -17.69
C SER A 51 -1.31 2.52 -16.29
N HIS A 52 -0.03 2.18 -16.21
CA HIS A 52 0.74 2.07 -14.99
C HIS A 52 1.72 3.23 -14.91
N LEU A 53 1.63 4.04 -13.86
CA LEU A 53 2.66 5.00 -13.48
C LEU A 53 3.54 4.37 -12.39
N LEU A 54 4.82 4.23 -12.69
CA LEU A 54 5.82 3.68 -11.80
C LEU A 54 6.78 4.79 -11.36
N VAL A 55 6.92 4.96 -10.05
CA VAL A 55 7.86 5.91 -9.46
C VAL A 55 8.77 5.15 -8.49
N GLN A 56 10.01 4.91 -8.92
CA GLN A 56 10.99 4.16 -8.16
C GLN A 56 11.64 5.01 -7.06
N LYS A 57 12.12 4.34 -6.00
CA LYS A 57 12.88 4.95 -4.90
C LYS A 57 12.15 6.16 -4.29
N ALA A 58 10.90 5.95 -3.87
CA ALA A 58 10.00 7.01 -3.44
C ALA A 58 10.57 7.88 -2.31
N ARG A 59 10.43 9.20 -2.44
CA ARG A 59 10.90 10.26 -1.54
C ARG A 59 9.71 11.08 -1.05
N ALA A 60 9.90 11.85 0.01
CA ALA A 60 8.84 12.71 0.57
C ALA A 60 8.19 13.65 -0.46
N PRO A 61 8.95 14.31 -1.38
CA PRO A 61 8.38 15.18 -2.42
C PRO A 61 7.46 14.46 -3.42
N ASP A 62 7.46 13.13 -3.45
CA ASP A 62 6.58 12.36 -4.32
C ASP A 62 5.16 12.27 -3.74
N SER A 63 5.00 12.62 -2.46
CA SER A 63 3.67 12.75 -1.88
C SER A 63 2.88 13.82 -2.64
N GLY A 64 1.60 13.58 -2.84
CA GLY A 64 0.76 14.52 -3.56
C GLY A 64 -0.39 13.85 -4.30
N ARG A 65 -1.16 14.68 -5.00
CA ARG A 65 -2.28 14.21 -5.80
C ARG A 65 -1.79 13.76 -7.16
N TYR A 66 -1.95 12.48 -7.45
CA TYR A 66 -1.74 11.92 -8.77
C TYR A 66 -3.06 11.84 -9.52
N THR A 67 -3.09 12.29 -10.77
CA THR A 67 -4.29 12.22 -11.62
C THR A 67 -3.97 11.48 -12.90
N CYS A 68 -4.78 10.50 -13.27
CA CYS A 68 -4.78 9.94 -14.62
C CYS A 68 -5.91 10.58 -15.43
N ALA A 69 -5.60 11.02 -16.65
CA ALA A 69 -6.50 11.71 -17.55
C ALA A 69 -6.47 11.06 -18.94
N PRO A 70 -7.36 10.10 -19.21
CA PRO A 70 -7.57 9.56 -20.56
C PRO A 70 -8.10 10.64 -21.51
N ALA A 71 -7.74 10.59 -22.79
CA ALA A 71 -8.17 11.60 -23.77
C ALA A 71 -9.68 11.59 -24.08
N ASN A 72 -10.36 10.46 -23.85
CA ASN A 72 -11.78 10.26 -24.17
C ASN A 72 -12.62 9.80 -22.97
N ALA A 73 -12.13 10.00 -21.74
CA ALA A 73 -12.87 9.70 -20.51
C ALA A 73 -12.55 10.71 -19.40
N ASN A 74 -13.33 10.68 -18.32
CA ASN A 74 -13.12 11.58 -17.19
C ASN A 74 -11.83 11.25 -16.42
N PRO A 75 -11.10 12.27 -15.94
CA PRO A 75 -9.91 12.05 -15.12
C PRO A 75 -10.25 11.49 -13.74
N ARG A 76 -9.32 10.73 -13.14
CA ARG A 76 -9.42 10.19 -11.78
C ARG A 76 -8.16 10.52 -10.99
N SER A 77 -8.32 10.94 -9.74
CA SER A 77 -7.21 11.29 -8.86
C SER A 77 -7.14 10.43 -7.60
N VAL A 78 -5.93 10.25 -7.09
CA VAL A 78 -5.61 9.62 -5.81
C VAL A 78 -4.57 10.45 -5.06
N LEU A 79 -4.67 10.51 -3.74
CA LEU A 79 -3.68 11.17 -2.88
C LEU A 79 -2.68 10.12 -2.37
N VAL A 80 -1.40 10.33 -2.62
CA VAL A 80 -0.32 9.44 -2.19
C VAL A 80 0.49 10.13 -1.09
N HIS A 81 0.82 9.38 -0.04
CA HIS A 81 1.68 9.83 1.05
C HIS A 81 2.88 8.91 1.20
N VAL A 82 4.09 9.47 1.11
CA VAL A 82 5.35 8.74 1.28
C VAL A 82 5.93 9.04 2.66
N LEU A 83 5.97 8.04 3.53
CA LEU A 83 6.45 8.16 4.91
C LEU A 83 7.88 7.67 5.06
N SER A 84 8.64 8.27 5.98
CA SER A 84 9.93 7.74 6.46
C SER A 84 9.65 6.62 7.47
N GLY A 85 10.25 5.44 7.26
CA GLY A 85 10.08 4.30 8.16
C GLY A 85 11.07 4.38 9.32
N GLU A 86 10.68 4.98 10.44
CA GLU A 86 11.47 4.96 11.68
C GLU A 86 10.88 4.07 12.77
N HIS A 87 9.74 3.41 12.50
CA HIS A 87 9.11 2.50 13.45
C HIS A 87 9.31 1.07 12.96
N PRO A 88 10.34 0.32 13.42
CA PRO A 88 10.26 -1.13 13.33
C PRO A 88 8.95 -1.52 13.99
N ALA A 89 8.13 -2.32 13.30
CA ALA A 89 6.91 -2.85 13.89
C ALA A 89 7.28 -3.43 15.27
N ALA A 90 6.60 -2.99 16.32
CA ALA A 90 6.74 -3.60 17.63
C ALA A 90 6.18 -5.02 17.50
N MET A 91 7.04 -5.97 17.15
CA MET A 91 6.72 -7.39 17.22
C MET A 91 6.54 -7.69 18.71
N GLN A 92 5.30 -7.67 19.17
CA GLN A 92 4.94 -8.31 20.42
C GLN A 92 5.18 -9.80 20.20
N HIS A 93 6.40 -10.28 20.50
CA HIS A 93 6.61 -11.70 20.76
C HIS A 93 5.57 -12.07 21.81
N GLY A 94 4.57 -12.86 21.40
CA GLY A 94 3.54 -13.37 22.29
C GLY A 94 4.23 -13.90 23.54
N GLY A 95 3.90 -13.28 24.68
CA GLY A 95 4.43 -13.70 25.96
C GLY A 95 4.25 -15.20 26.06
N GLN A 96 5.36 -15.93 26.20
CA GLN A 96 5.27 -17.29 26.69
C GLN A 96 4.52 -17.20 28.01
N LEU A 97 3.26 -17.63 28.03
CA LEU A 97 2.58 -17.99 29.26
C LEU A 97 3.42 -19.13 29.84
N ARG A 98 4.42 -18.77 30.65
CA ARG A 98 4.94 -19.68 31.65
C ARG A 98 3.77 -19.95 32.57
N LEU A 99 3.04 -21.03 32.28
CA LEU A 99 2.11 -21.65 33.20
C LEU A 99 2.95 -22.26 34.32
N GLN A 100 3.52 -21.37 35.13
CA GLN A 100 4.18 -21.74 36.36
C GLN A 100 3.04 -22.04 37.31
N TYR A 101 2.56 -23.28 37.26
CA TYR A 101 1.58 -23.80 38.21
C TYR A 101 2.11 -23.50 39.61
N PRO A 102 1.52 -22.53 40.35
CA PRO A 102 1.96 -22.28 41.70
C PRO A 102 1.59 -23.53 42.51
N LEU A 103 2.44 -23.95 43.44
CA LEU A 103 2.17 -25.09 44.33
C LEU A 103 0.79 -24.99 45.02
N SER A 104 0.27 -23.76 45.18
CA SER A 104 -1.08 -23.48 45.66
C SER A 104 -2.19 -24.04 44.77
N ALA A 105 -2.03 -24.05 43.44
CA ALA A 105 -3.01 -24.64 42.52
C ALA A 105 -3.07 -26.18 42.66
N ALA A 106 -1.93 -26.83 42.92
CA ALA A 106 -1.89 -28.26 43.23
C ALA A 106 -2.56 -28.56 44.58
N LEU A 107 -2.30 -27.76 45.62
CA LEU A 107 -2.97 -27.90 46.93
C LEU A 107 -4.50 -27.73 46.82
N LEU A 108 -4.98 -26.75 46.06
CA LEU A 108 -6.41 -26.53 45.86
C LEU A 108 -7.08 -27.73 45.17
N SER A 109 -6.42 -28.34 44.18
CA SER A 109 -6.96 -29.54 43.52
C SER A 109 -7.10 -30.73 44.48
N VAL A 110 -6.11 -30.95 45.36
CA VAL A 110 -6.12 -32.03 46.37
C VAL A 110 -7.21 -31.81 47.43
N ILE A 111 -7.39 -30.57 47.89
CA ILE A 111 -8.43 -30.23 48.87
C ILE A 111 -9.83 -30.47 48.28
N VAL A 112 -10.08 -30.07 47.04
CA VAL A 112 -11.38 -30.29 46.38
C VAL A 112 -11.68 -31.78 46.23
N THR A 113 -10.67 -32.61 45.90
CA THR A 113 -10.87 -34.07 45.83
C THR A 113 -11.11 -34.72 47.19
N LEU A 114 -10.51 -34.21 48.27
CA LEU A 114 -10.68 -34.75 49.64
C LEU A 114 -11.98 -34.30 50.30
N MET A 115 -12.49 -33.12 49.95
CA MET A 115 -13.78 -32.61 50.42
C MET A 115 -14.99 -33.10 49.60
N GLY A 116 -14.73 -33.84 48.51
CA GLY A 116 -15.73 -34.42 47.61
C GLY A 116 -16.06 -35.90 47.84
N CYS A 117 -15.60 -36.49 48.95
CA CYS A 117 -16.03 -37.81 49.44
C CYS A 117 -16.76 -37.67 50.77
#